data_AF-A0A3C0IDI8-F1
#
_entry.id   AF-A0A3C0IDI8-F1
#
_cell.length_a   1.000
_cell.length_b   1.000
_cell.length_c   1.000
_cell.angle_alpha   90.00
_cell.angle_beta   90.00
_cell.angle_gamma   90.00
#
_symmetry.space_group_name_H-M   'P 1'
#
loop_
_entity.id
_entity.type
_entity.pdbx_description
1 polymer ?
#
loop_
_entity_poly.entity_id
_entity_poly.type
_entity_poly.pdbx_seq_one_letter_code
_entity_poly.pdbx_strand_id
1 'polypeptide(L)'
;MNEKTLEIFGFSCAEDAIGKTVYVSCCMMENRPFTIIGVKKNIVFESINQEVVPLVVHYKDKEASMAITVKIDGNNHLDAIRHLEAVWAKYLPERPFEFKFLDEKIEKTFVDYEKNFTLICILSYLSLIIACLGLFGLVSFITQQRTKEIGIRKVLGADMSNIMALLLKDFLQLLLVANLIALPLSYFFIDSWLQSFIVHIILWKYWPLFIASGMFTLLMACLTVSYKIFRVAGINPVWILRNE
;
A
#
# COMPACT_ATOMS: atom_id res chain seq x y z
N MET A 1 29.33 -9.91 -9.32
CA MET A 1 28.28 -10.58 -8.50
C MET A 1 27.66 -9.59 -7.53
N ASN A 2 26.55 -9.91 -6.86
CA ASN A 2 25.98 -9.04 -5.80
C ASN A 2 26.46 -9.41 -4.39
N GLU A 3 26.19 -8.56 -3.40
CA GLU A 3 26.56 -8.79 -1.99
C GLU A 3 25.90 -10.05 -1.42
N LYS A 4 24.66 -10.36 -1.79
CA LYS A 4 23.99 -11.59 -1.35
C LYS A 4 24.71 -12.85 -1.84
N THR A 5 25.30 -12.80 -3.04
CA THR A 5 26.14 -13.88 -3.54
C THR A 5 27.42 -14.05 -2.70
N LEU A 6 28.00 -12.98 -2.17
CA LEU A 6 29.19 -13.08 -1.31
C LEU A 6 28.91 -13.84 -0.01
N GLU A 7 27.74 -13.58 0.61
CA GLU A 7 27.32 -14.28 1.82
C GLU A 7 27.27 -15.79 1.60
N ILE A 8 26.75 -16.25 0.44
CA ILE A 8 26.64 -17.67 0.10
C ILE A 8 28.01 -18.30 -0.13
N PHE A 9 28.95 -17.57 -0.73
CA PHE A 9 30.32 -18.05 -0.92
C PHE A 9 31.19 -17.94 0.35
N GLY A 10 30.64 -17.41 1.46
CA GLY A 10 31.35 -17.32 2.74
C GLY A 10 32.36 -16.17 2.83
N PHE A 11 32.26 -15.16 1.98
CA PHE A 11 33.13 -13.98 2.04
C PHE A 11 32.54 -12.91 2.96
N SER A 12 33.33 -12.40 3.90
CA SER A 12 32.89 -11.38 4.86
C SER A 12 32.93 -9.95 4.30
N CYS A 13 33.80 -9.68 3.32
CA CYS A 13 33.98 -8.35 2.72
C CYS A 13 34.18 -8.43 1.21
N ALA A 14 33.71 -7.41 0.49
CA ALA A 14 33.79 -7.33 -0.96
C ALA A 14 35.24 -7.24 -1.46
N GLU A 15 36.11 -6.57 -0.72
CA GLU A 15 37.53 -6.38 -1.04
C GLU A 15 38.30 -7.71 -1.01
N ASP A 16 38.01 -8.58 -0.03
CA ASP A 16 38.64 -9.90 0.11
C ASP A 16 38.19 -10.92 -0.92
N ALA A 17 37.06 -10.66 -1.59
CA ALA A 17 36.50 -11.53 -2.60
C ALA A 17 37.09 -11.25 -3.98
N ILE A 18 37.50 -10.02 -4.27
CA ILE A 18 38.01 -9.62 -5.59
C ILE A 18 39.33 -10.33 -5.88
N GLY A 19 39.45 -10.90 -7.08
CA GLY A 19 40.62 -11.66 -7.53
C GLY A 19 40.64 -13.14 -7.12
N LYS A 20 39.73 -13.60 -6.25
CA LYS A 20 39.60 -15.03 -5.92
C LYS A 20 38.87 -15.81 -7.00
N THR A 21 39.18 -17.10 -7.11
CA THR A 21 38.50 -18.03 -8.02
C THR A 21 37.38 -18.74 -7.27
N VAL A 22 36.16 -18.63 -7.80
CA VAL A 22 34.98 -19.36 -7.32
C VAL A 22 34.51 -20.33 -8.40
N TYR A 23 33.99 -21.46 -7.95
CA TYR A 23 33.41 -22.45 -8.82
C TYR A 23 31.89 -22.26 -8.83
N VAL A 24 31.34 -22.01 -10.01
CA VAL A 24 29.90 -21.75 -10.18
C VAL A 24 29.32 -22.84 -11.07
N SER A 25 28.44 -23.65 -10.50
CA SER A 25 27.56 -24.55 -11.26
C SER A 25 26.26 -23.82 -11.57
N CYS A 26 25.95 -23.61 -12.85
CA CYS A 26 24.65 -23.11 -13.29
C CYS A 26 23.97 -24.21 -14.13
N CYS A 27 22.64 -24.19 -14.24
CA CYS A 27 21.77 -25.24 -14.78
C CYS A 27 22.18 -25.88 -16.13
N MET A 28 23.15 -25.30 -16.84
CA MET A 28 23.67 -25.75 -18.15
C MET A 28 25.21 -25.87 -18.19
N MET A 29 25.92 -25.76 -17.06
CA MET A 29 27.39 -25.76 -17.00
C MET A 29 27.94 -26.63 -15.86
N GLU A 30 28.85 -27.55 -16.22
CA GLU A 30 29.75 -28.17 -15.26
C GLU A 30 30.65 -27.14 -14.59
N ASN A 31 31.16 -27.52 -13.41
CA ASN A 31 31.86 -26.71 -12.42
C ASN A 31 33.07 -25.95 -13.00
N ARG A 32 32.83 -24.75 -13.55
CA ARG A 32 33.88 -23.91 -14.16
C ARG A 32 34.45 -22.91 -13.14
N PRO A 33 35.78 -22.70 -13.16
CA PRO A 33 36.41 -21.66 -12.35
C PRO A 33 36.13 -20.27 -12.94
N PHE A 34 35.62 -19.37 -12.12
CA PHE A 34 35.42 -17.95 -12.44
C PHE A 34 36.20 -17.07 -11.46
N THR A 35 36.89 -16.05 -11.98
CA THR A 35 37.53 -15.05 -11.13
C THR A 35 36.56 -13.93 -10.80
N ILE A 36 36.52 -13.52 -9.53
CA ILE A 36 35.69 -12.39 -9.09
C ILE A 36 36.34 -11.08 -9.52
N ILE A 37 35.72 -10.38 -10.46
CA ILE A 37 36.23 -9.10 -10.99
C ILE A 37 35.60 -7.90 -10.25
N GLY A 38 34.42 -8.10 -9.65
CA GLY A 38 33.73 -7.03 -8.93
C GLY A 38 32.45 -7.45 -8.24
N VAL A 39 32.13 -6.71 -7.19
CA VAL A 39 30.95 -6.86 -6.34
C VAL A 39 30.10 -5.61 -6.49
N LYS A 40 28.81 -5.78 -6.74
CA LYS A 40 27.85 -4.69 -6.85
C LYS A 40 26.83 -4.79 -5.72
N LYS A 41 26.31 -3.64 -5.27
CA LYS A 41 25.24 -3.61 -4.27
C LYS A 41 24.03 -4.43 -4.72
N ASN A 42 23.37 -5.04 -3.75
CA ASN A 42 22.14 -5.80 -3.97
C ASN A 42 21.09 -4.97 -4.71
N ILE A 43 20.62 -5.50 -5.84
CA ILE A 43 19.51 -4.96 -6.62
C ILE A 43 18.36 -5.96 -6.61
N VAL A 44 17.14 -5.45 -6.46
CA VAL A 44 15.93 -6.25 -6.60
C VAL A 44 15.68 -6.42 -8.09
N PHE A 45 15.90 -7.64 -8.61
CA PHE A 45 15.96 -7.89 -10.05
C PHE A 45 14.65 -8.41 -10.65
N GLU A 46 13.84 -9.14 -9.88
CA GLU A 46 12.65 -9.83 -10.41
C GLU A 46 11.32 -9.29 -9.87
N SER A 47 11.20 -9.04 -8.57
CA SER A 47 9.97 -8.54 -7.97
C SER A 47 10.26 -7.79 -6.68
N ILE A 48 9.54 -6.70 -6.43
CA ILE A 48 9.63 -5.90 -5.19
C ILE A 48 9.38 -6.77 -3.94
N ASN A 49 8.66 -7.89 -4.12
CA ASN A 49 8.28 -8.82 -3.04
C ASN A 49 9.16 -10.07 -2.97
N GLN A 50 10.19 -10.21 -3.80
CA GLN A 50 11.11 -11.35 -3.73
C GLN A 50 12.42 -10.96 -3.05
N GLU A 51 12.99 -11.91 -2.31
CA GLU A 51 14.29 -11.73 -1.68
C GLU A 51 15.34 -11.37 -2.73
N VAL A 52 16.36 -10.61 -2.32
CA VAL A 52 17.47 -10.30 -3.22
C VAL A 52 18.09 -11.63 -3.64
N VAL A 53 17.88 -12.01 -4.90
CA VAL A 53 18.41 -13.26 -5.44
C VAL A 53 19.92 -13.12 -5.62
N PRO A 54 20.73 -14.15 -5.28
CA PRO A 54 22.14 -14.19 -5.59
C PRO A 54 22.36 -14.05 -7.10
N LEU A 55 23.08 -13.02 -7.53
CA LEU A 55 23.29 -12.71 -8.93
C LEU A 55 24.77 -12.79 -9.31
N VAL A 56 25.10 -13.73 -10.19
CA VAL A 56 26.40 -13.83 -10.85
C VAL A 56 26.25 -13.42 -12.31
N VAL A 57 26.77 -12.23 -12.64
CA VAL A 57 26.93 -11.81 -14.04
C VAL A 57 28.29 -12.27 -14.51
N HIS A 58 28.33 -13.06 -15.58
CA HIS A 58 29.55 -13.48 -16.24
C HIS A 58 29.51 -13.01 -17.69
N TYR A 59 30.65 -12.53 -18.18
CA TYR A 59 30.82 -12.24 -19.59
C TYR A 59 31.19 -13.53 -20.31
N LYS A 60 30.48 -13.84 -21.40
CA LYS A 60 30.62 -15.08 -22.13
C LYS A 60 30.93 -14.75 -23.58
N ASP A 61 32.18 -14.94 -23.98
CA ASP A 61 32.74 -14.47 -25.25
C ASP A 61 32.20 -15.23 -26.48
N LYS A 62 31.75 -16.49 -26.33
CA LYS A 62 31.53 -17.39 -27.48
C LYS A 62 30.23 -18.20 -27.48
N GLU A 63 29.33 -18.02 -26.52
CA GLU A 63 28.05 -18.74 -26.51
C GLU A 63 26.88 -17.78 -26.76
N ALA A 64 25.91 -18.24 -27.54
CA ALA A 64 24.72 -17.47 -27.91
C ALA A 64 23.98 -17.00 -26.65
N SER A 65 23.89 -15.68 -26.47
CA SER A 65 23.03 -15.09 -25.46
C SER A 65 21.57 -15.30 -25.87
N MET A 66 20.73 -15.78 -24.94
CA MET A 66 19.28 -15.96 -25.19
C MET A 66 18.56 -14.62 -25.42
N ALA A 67 19.12 -13.52 -24.91
CA ALA A 67 18.61 -12.17 -25.11
C ALA A 67 19.77 -11.16 -25.13
N ILE A 68 19.61 -10.09 -25.90
CA ILE A 68 20.54 -8.95 -25.92
C ILE A 68 19.80 -7.75 -25.33
N THR A 69 20.40 -7.09 -24.35
CA THR A 69 19.88 -5.83 -23.80
C THR A 69 20.62 -4.66 -24.42
N VAL A 70 19.89 -3.77 -25.06
CA VAL A 70 20.44 -2.55 -25.66
C VAL A 70 19.87 -1.34 -24.92
N LYS A 71 20.76 -0.48 -24.43
CA LYS A 71 20.36 0.82 -23.87
C LYS A 71 20.36 1.85 -25.00
N ILE A 72 19.22 2.50 -25.22
CA ILE A 72 19.06 3.56 -26.21
C ILE A 72 19.07 4.89 -25.44
N ASP A 73 19.83 5.87 -25.91
CA ASP A 73 19.89 7.21 -25.33
C ASP A 73 19.11 8.18 -26.24
N GLY A 74 18.07 8.83 -25.71
CA GLY A 74 17.25 9.81 -26.42
C GLY A 74 15.81 9.39 -26.78
N ASN A 75 15.02 10.35 -27.27
CA ASN A 75 13.59 10.19 -27.55
C ASN A 75 13.25 9.40 -28.84
N ASN A 76 14.23 9.13 -29.71
CA ASN A 76 14.00 8.54 -31.04
C ASN A 76 14.05 7.00 -31.03
N HIS A 77 13.13 6.39 -30.30
CA HIS A 77 13.02 4.93 -30.13
C HIS A 77 12.78 4.18 -31.46
N LEU A 78 11.99 4.76 -32.37
CA LEU A 78 11.66 4.15 -33.67
C LEU A 78 12.85 4.02 -34.61
N ASP A 79 13.69 5.06 -34.71
CA ASP A 79 14.87 5.03 -35.59
C ASP A 79 15.94 4.07 -35.04
N ALA A 80 16.10 4.02 -33.71
CA ALA A 80 16.98 3.07 -33.05
C ALA A 80 16.53 1.62 -33.31
N ILE A 81 15.23 1.33 -33.24
CA ILE A 81 14.70 -0.01 -33.57
C ILE A 81 14.95 -0.38 -35.01
N ARG A 82 14.68 0.52 -35.97
CA ARG A 82 14.95 0.27 -37.40
C ARG A 82 16.44 -0.01 -37.66
N HIS A 83 17.32 0.73 -36.98
CA HIS A 83 18.75 0.50 -37.09
C HIS A 83 19.14 -0.87 -36.51
N LEU A 84 18.60 -1.23 -35.34
CA LEU A 84 18.83 -2.53 -34.72
C LEU A 84 18.31 -3.68 -35.58
N GLU A 85 17.13 -3.54 -36.19
CA GLU A 85 16.54 -4.51 -37.10
C GLU A 85 17.42 -4.72 -38.34
N ALA A 86 17.92 -3.62 -38.95
CA ALA A 86 18.82 -3.69 -40.09
C ALA A 86 20.16 -4.38 -39.76
N VAL A 87 20.72 -4.09 -38.58
CA VAL A 87 21.92 -4.75 -38.06
C VAL A 87 21.64 -6.22 -37.78
N TRP A 88 20.50 -6.54 -37.17
CA TRP A 88 20.10 -7.91 -36.86
C TRP A 88 19.94 -8.75 -38.12
N ALA A 89 19.22 -8.25 -39.13
CA ALA A 89 19.02 -8.93 -40.41
C ALA A 89 20.35 -9.21 -41.14
N LYS A 90 21.36 -8.34 -40.97
CA LYS A 90 22.69 -8.52 -41.56
C LYS A 90 23.47 -9.68 -40.94
N TYR A 91 23.38 -9.85 -39.62
CA TYR A 91 24.20 -10.83 -38.90
C TYR A 91 23.45 -12.14 -38.59
N LEU A 92 22.12 -12.10 -38.48
CA LEU A 92 21.26 -13.19 -38.03
C LEU A 92 19.97 -13.27 -38.88
N PRO A 93 20.04 -13.47 -40.21
CA PRO A 93 18.86 -13.49 -41.08
C PRO A 93 17.89 -14.66 -40.80
N GLU A 94 18.39 -15.75 -40.19
CA GLU A 94 17.60 -16.94 -39.87
C GLU A 94 16.73 -16.79 -38.61
N ARG A 95 16.90 -15.72 -37.81
CA ARG A 95 16.12 -15.48 -36.60
C ARG A 95 15.26 -14.23 -36.73
N PRO A 96 13.92 -14.33 -36.52
CA PRO A 96 13.07 -13.15 -36.54
C PRO A 96 13.51 -12.16 -35.46
N PHE A 97 13.49 -10.88 -35.80
CA PHE A 97 13.80 -9.81 -34.85
C PHE A 97 12.61 -9.63 -33.91
N GLU A 98 12.72 -10.18 -32.70
CA GLU A 98 11.78 -9.94 -31.62
C GLU A 98 12.39 -8.98 -30.60
N PHE A 99 11.66 -7.91 -30.27
CA PHE A 99 12.06 -6.97 -29.23
C PHE A 99 10.93 -6.79 -28.22
N LYS A 100 11.31 -6.52 -26.97
CA LYS A 100 10.38 -6.16 -25.89
C LYS A 100 10.95 -4.97 -25.16
N PHE A 101 10.15 -3.92 -24.99
CA PHE A 101 10.55 -2.80 -24.16
C PHE A 101 10.56 -3.22 -22.70
N LEU A 102 11.58 -2.76 -21.99
CA LEU A 102 11.67 -3.00 -20.55
C LEU A 102 10.54 -2.27 -19.82
N ASP A 103 10.18 -1.06 -20.25
CA ASP A 103 9.12 -0.27 -19.65
C ASP A 103 7.75 -0.95 -19.75
N GLU A 104 7.42 -1.55 -20.90
CA GLU A 104 6.17 -2.32 -21.08
C GLU A 104 6.13 -3.55 -20.16
N LYS A 105 7.27 -4.21 -19.95
CA LYS A 105 7.39 -5.35 -19.02
C LYS A 105 7.19 -4.91 -17.57
N ILE A 106 7.75 -3.76 -17.21
CA ILE A 106 7.60 -3.16 -15.89
C ILE A 106 6.13 -2.79 -15.67
N GLU A 107 5.51 -2.05 -16.60
CA GLU A 107 4.12 -1.60 -16.53
C GLU A 107 3.15 -2.78 -16.38
N LYS A 108 3.28 -3.83 -17.19
CA LYS A 108 2.46 -5.06 -17.06
C LYS A 108 2.56 -5.71 -15.69
N THR A 109 3.72 -5.61 -15.03
CA THR A 109 3.90 -6.14 -13.68
C THR A 109 3.20 -5.27 -12.63
N PHE A 110 3.04 -3.96 -12.86
CA PHE A 110 2.36 -3.03 -11.95
C PHE A 110 0.84 -3.02 -12.10
N VAL A 111 0.31 -3.31 -13.28
CA VAL A 111 -1.15 -3.32 -13.56
C VAL A 111 -1.92 -4.23 -12.58
N ASP A 112 -1.37 -5.37 -12.19
CA ASP A 112 -2.05 -6.27 -11.24
C ASP A 112 -2.06 -5.71 -9.81
N TYR A 113 -1.04 -4.95 -9.41
CA TYR A 113 -1.06 -4.23 -8.14
C TYR A 113 -2.10 -3.10 -8.13
N GLU A 114 -2.22 -2.36 -9.24
CA GLU A 114 -3.21 -1.28 -9.36
C GLU A 114 -4.65 -1.80 -9.29
N LYS A 115 -4.93 -2.94 -9.93
CA LYS A 115 -6.25 -3.61 -9.84
C LYS A 115 -6.57 -4.00 -8.40
N ASN A 116 -5.65 -4.67 -7.71
CA ASN A 116 -5.84 -5.07 -6.32
C ASN A 116 -6.06 -3.88 -5.39
N PHE A 117 -5.26 -2.82 -5.57
CA PHE A 117 -5.42 -1.57 -4.82
C PHE A 117 -6.79 -0.95 -5.04
N THR A 118 -7.26 -0.92 -6.29
CA THR A 118 -8.58 -0.38 -6.65
C THR A 118 -9.71 -1.17 -6.00
N LEU A 119 -9.64 -2.51 -6.02
CA LEU A 119 -10.63 -3.37 -5.36
C LEU A 119 -10.66 -3.14 -3.84
N ILE A 120 -9.50 -3.08 -3.19
CA ILE A 120 -9.40 -2.80 -1.75
C ILE A 120 -9.97 -1.41 -1.43
N CYS A 121 -9.71 -0.40 -2.26
CA CYS A 121 -10.27 0.94 -2.09
C CYS A 121 -11.81 0.93 -2.16
N ILE A 122 -12.37 0.25 -3.16
CA ILE A 122 -13.83 0.15 -3.32
C ILE A 122 -14.46 -0.57 -2.11
N LEU A 123 -13.88 -1.69 -1.68
CA LEU A 123 -14.37 -2.45 -0.53
C LEU A 123 -14.24 -1.64 0.78
N SER A 124 -13.15 -0.90 0.94
CA SER A 124 -12.94 -0.02 2.10
C SER A 124 -13.96 1.11 2.13
N TYR A 125 -14.26 1.72 0.98
CA TYR A 125 -15.26 2.77 0.87
C TYR A 125 -16.68 2.24 1.15
N LEU A 126 -17.02 1.05 0.65
CA LEU A 126 -18.29 0.39 0.94
C LEU A 126 -18.41 0.08 2.44
N SER A 127 -17.35 -0.46 3.05
CA SER A 127 -17.29 -0.73 4.49
C SER A 127 -17.50 0.53 5.31
N LEU A 128 -16.88 1.65 4.91
CA LEU A 128 -17.06 2.95 5.54
C LEU A 128 -18.54 3.42 5.49
N ILE A 129 -19.21 3.29 4.34
CA ILE A 129 -20.64 3.64 4.22
C ILE A 129 -21.49 2.79 5.17
N ILE A 130 -21.26 1.48 5.20
CA ILE A 130 -22.01 0.56 6.07
C ILE A 130 -21.78 0.91 7.54
N ALA A 131 -20.54 1.21 7.93
CA ALA A 131 -20.21 1.66 9.28
C ALA A 131 -20.92 2.98 9.65
N CYS A 132 -20.95 3.95 8.74
CA CYS A 132 -21.68 5.21 8.93
C CYS A 132 -23.19 4.99 9.08
N LEU A 133 -23.79 4.06 8.32
CA LEU A 133 -25.20 3.71 8.45
C LEU A 133 -25.49 3.03 9.80
N GLY A 134 -24.61 2.15 10.26
CA GLY A 134 -24.72 1.51 11.57
C GLY A 134 -24.66 2.53 12.71
N LEU A 135 -23.67 3.44 12.65
CA LEU A 135 -23.51 4.55 13.59
C LEU A 135 -24.76 5.46 13.59
N PHE A 136 -25.28 5.79 12.42
CA PHE A 136 -26.50 6.58 12.26
C PHE A 136 -27.74 5.88 12.84
N GLY A 137 -27.86 4.57 12.68
CA GLY A 137 -28.93 3.75 13.27
C GLY A 137 -28.86 3.78 14.79
N LEU A 138 -27.66 3.59 15.35
CA LEU A 138 -27.41 3.62 16.79
C LEU A 138 -27.74 5.01 17.38
N VAL A 139 -27.30 6.08 16.73
CA VAL A 139 -27.63 7.47 17.15
C VAL A 139 -29.14 7.72 17.09
N SER A 140 -29.83 7.25 16.05
CA SER A 140 -31.29 7.39 15.94
C SER A 140 -32.01 6.69 17.08
N PHE A 141 -31.61 5.46 17.40
CA PHE A 141 -32.21 4.67 18.46
C PHE A 141 -32.04 5.32 19.85
N ILE A 142 -30.83 5.76 20.18
CA ILE A 142 -30.55 6.45 21.45
C ILE A 142 -31.32 7.78 21.54
N THR A 143 -31.37 8.55 20.45
CA THR A 143 -32.11 9.82 20.42
C THR A 143 -33.59 9.59 20.65
N GLN A 144 -34.19 8.55 20.06
CA GLN A 144 -35.58 8.17 20.31
C GLN A 144 -35.80 7.78 21.77
N GLN A 145 -34.94 6.95 22.35
CA GLN A 145 -35.06 6.50 23.74
C GLN A 145 -34.96 7.67 24.73
N ARG A 146 -34.12 8.68 24.44
CA ARG A 146 -33.98 9.89 25.26
C ARG A 146 -34.88 11.06 24.88
N THR A 147 -35.77 10.90 23.89
CA THR A 147 -36.70 11.96 23.46
C THR A 147 -37.63 12.41 24.59
N LYS A 148 -38.05 11.50 25.48
CA LYS A 148 -38.89 11.84 26.64
C LYS A 148 -38.18 12.77 27.64
N GLU A 149 -36.93 12.48 27.97
CA GLU A 149 -36.11 13.31 28.87
C GLU A 149 -35.81 14.69 28.26
N ILE A 150 -35.54 14.72 26.95
CA ILE A 150 -35.31 15.94 26.17
C ILE A 150 -36.56 16.82 26.15
N GLY A 151 -37.74 16.22 25.95
CA GLY A 151 -39.03 16.92 25.95
C GLY A 151 -39.35 17.55 27.30
N ILE A 152 -39.16 16.81 28.40
CA ILE A 152 -39.39 17.32 29.76
C ILE A 152 -38.43 18.48 30.07
N ARG A 153 -37.12 18.34 29.77
CA ARG A 153 -36.14 19.42 30.00
C ARG A 153 -36.42 20.66 29.16
N LYS A 154 -36.88 20.51 27.91
CA LYS A 154 -37.26 21.63 27.04
C LYS A 154 -38.47 22.40 27.58
N VAL A 155 -39.46 21.72 28.17
CA VAL A 155 -40.63 22.36 28.81
C VAL A 155 -40.23 23.05 30.12
N LEU A 156 -39.23 22.52 30.84
CA LEU A 156 -38.65 23.15 32.04
C LEU A 156 -37.72 24.34 31.73
N GLY A 157 -37.61 24.77 30.46
CA GLY A 157 -36.82 25.93 30.05
C GLY A 157 -35.32 25.66 29.91
N ALA A 158 -34.89 24.39 29.82
CA ALA A 158 -33.49 24.06 29.58
C ALA A 158 -33.06 24.50 28.17
N ASP A 159 -31.87 25.13 28.11
CA ASP A 159 -31.28 25.60 26.87
C ASP A 159 -30.94 24.42 25.94
N MET A 160 -31.24 24.57 24.64
CA MET A 160 -31.03 23.53 23.62
C MET A 160 -29.55 23.14 23.48
N SER A 161 -28.67 24.11 23.72
CA SER A 161 -27.21 23.94 23.73
C SER A 161 -26.76 22.90 24.77
N ASN A 162 -27.32 22.92 25.98
CA ASN A 162 -27.00 21.98 27.07
C ASN A 162 -27.46 20.56 26.76
N ILE A 163 -28.62 20.40 26.13
CA ILE A 163 -29.13 19.10 25.72
C ILE A 163 -28.23 18.50 24.63
N MET A 164 -27.85 19.31 23.64
CA MET A 164 -26.95 18.90 22.56
C MET A 164 -25.56 18.51 23.09
N ALA A 165 -24.99 19.31 24.01
CA ALA A 165 -23.69 19.02 24.62
C ALA A 165 -23.68 17.71 25.41
N LEU A 166 -24.77 17.39 26.13
CA LEU A 166 -24.88 16.14 26.89
C LEU A 166 -24.91 14.91 25.96
N LEU A 167 -25.73 14.96 24.91
CA LEU A 167 -25.83 13.89 23.90
C LEU A 167 -24.52 13.70 23.14
N LEU A 168 -23.87 14.81 22.77
CA LEU A 168 -22.61 14.78 22.04
C LEU A 168 -21.48 14.21 22.92
N LYS A 169 -21.48 14.52 24.22
CA LYS A 169 -20.48 14.01 25.19
C LYS A 169 -20.56 12.50 25.37
N ASP A 170 -21.77 11.97 25.61
CA ASP A 170 -21.97 10.52 25.78
C ASP A 170 -21.49 9.75 24.53
N PHE A 171 -21.73 10.33 23.36
CA PHE A 171 -21.33 9.73 22.08
C PHE A 171 -19.83 9.86 21.79
N LEU A 172 -19.24 11.03 22.01
CA LEU A 172 -17.81 11.25 21.85
C LEU A 172 -17.01 10.35 22.78
N GLN A 173 -17.49 10.08 24.00
CA GLN A 173 -16.83 9.17 24.93
C GLN A 173 -16.76 7.73 24.36
N LEU A 174 -17.87 7.22 23.81
CA LEU A 174 -17.89 5.91 23.15
C LEU A 174 -16.95 5.84 21.95
N LEU A 175 -16.93 6.88 21.11
CA LEU A 175 -16.03 6.98 19.96
C LEU A 175 -14.56 7.07 20.35
N LEU A 176 -14.25 7.77 21.43
CA LEU A 176 -12.87 7.90 21.92
C LEU A 176 -12.35 6.55 22.41
N VAL A 177 -13.16 5.80 23.15
CA VAL A 177 -12.82 4.42 23.56
C VAL A 177 -12.65 3.51 22.33
N ALA A 178 -13.55 3.60 21.34
CA ALA A 178 -13.43 2.82 20.11
C ALA A 178 -12.13 3.16 19.34
N ASN A 179 -11.79 4.44 19.19
CA ASN A 179 -10.55 4.88 18.54
C ASN A 179 -9.31 4.40 19.30
N LEU A 180 -9.34 4.48 20.64
CA LEU A 180 -8.22 4.07 21.48
C LEU A 180 -7.89 2.58 21.32
N ILE A 181 -8.88 1.75 21.03
CA ILE A 181 -8.71 0.32 20.75
C ILE A 181 -8.37 0.07 19.28
N ALA A 182 -9.04 0.78 18.35
CA ALA A 182 -8.88 0.56 16.92
C ALA A 182 -7.49 0.97 16.40
N LEU A 183 -6.91 2.08 16.87
CA LEU A 183 -5.61 2.57 16.43
C LEU A 183 -4.46 1.57 16.70
N PRO A 184 -4.23 1.08 17.93
CA PRO A 184 -3.16 0.12 18.19
C PRO A 184 -3.40 -1.22 17.49
N LEU A 185 -4.67 -1.65 17.38
CA LEU A 185 -5.01 -2.87 16.67
C LEU A 185 -4.68 -2.74 15.19
N SER A 186 -5.06 -1.63 14.55
CA SER A 186 -4.73 -1.33 13.16
C SER A 186 -3.22 -1.27 12.94
N TYR A 187 -2.47 -0.64 13.85
CA TYR A 187 -1.00 -0.62 13.80
C TYR A 187 -0.42 -2.04 13.80
N PHE A 188 -0.89 -2.90 14.69
CA PHE A 188 -0.40 -4.28 14.79
C PHE A 188 -0.67 -5.11 13.54
N PHE A 189 -1.89 -5.01 12.98
CA PHE A 189 -2.24 -5.71 11.73
C PHE A 189 -1.40 -5.23 10.55
N ILE A 190 -1.22 -3.91 10.44
CA ILE A 190 -0.42 -3.31 9.37
C ILE A 190 1.05 -3.71 9.52
N ASP A 191 1.61 -3.67 10.73
CA ASP A 191 2.99 -4.09 11.01
C ASP A 191 3.22 -5.56 10.67
N SER A 192 2.34 -6.45 11.13
CA SER A 192 2.42 -7.88 10.81
C SER A 192 2.28 -8.15 9.30
N TRP A 193 1.44 -7.40 8.60
CA TRP A 193 1.33 -7.48 7.15
C TRP A 193 2.60 -6.96 6.45
N LEU A 194 3.17 -5.84 6.92
CA LEU A 194 4.41 -5.25 6.40
C LEU A 194 5.64 -6.13 6.61
N GLN A 195 5.69 -6.91 7.69
CA GLN A 195 6.76 -7.91 7.91
C GLN A 195 6.78 -9.02 6.84
N SER A 196 5.68 -9.21 6.09
CA SER A 196 5.67 -10.12 4.93
C SER A 196 6.43 -9.56 3.72
N PHE A 197 6.85 -8.28 3.77
CA PHE A 197 7.58 -7.61 2.70
C PHE A 197 9.03 -7.38 3.09
N ILE A 198 9.95 -7.59 2.15
CA ILE A 198 11.39 -7.44 2.40
C ILE A 198 11.80 -5.96 2.46
N VAL A 199 11.11 -5.10 1.70
CA VAL A 199 11.26 -3.65 1.81
C VAL A 199 10.36 -3.14 2.93
N HIS A 200 10.96 -2.93 4.10
CA HIS A 200 10.25 -2.45 5.28
C HIS A 200 10.03 -0.95 5.18
N ILE A 201 8.77 -0.53 5.16
CA ILE A 201 8.41 0.87 5.34
C ILE A 201 8.46 1.15 6.84
N ILE A 202 9.18 2.20 7.23
CA ILE A 202 9.27 2.62 8.64
C ILE A 202 7.92 3.22 9.06
N LEU A 203 7.05 2.39 9.66
CA LEU A 203 5.70 2.75 10.10
C LEU A 203 5.67 3.96 11.04
N TRP A 204 6.70 4.12 11.88
CA TRP A 204 6.78 5.22 12.82
C TRP A 204 6.75 6.61 12.15
N LYS A 205 7.25 6.72 10.92
CA LYS A 205 7.19 7.96 10.12
C LYS A 205 5.75 8.36 9.74
N TYR A 206 4.83 7.38 9.68
CA TYR A 206 3.44 7.56 9.27
C TYR A 206 2.48 7.67 10.46
N TRP A 207 2.98 7.78 11.69
CA TRP A 207 2.16 8.04 12.87
C TRP A 207 1.20 9.25 12.73
N PRO A 208 1.58 10.38 12.08
CA PRO A 208 0.66 11.49 11.87
C PRO A 208 -0.61 11.10 11.08
N LEU A 209 -0.53 10.08 10.21
CA LEU A 209 -1.66 9.61 9.41
C LEU A 209 -2.71 8.88 10.27
N PHE A 210 -2.27 8.13 11.28
CA PHE A 210 -3.16 7.48 12.26
C PHE A 210 -3.87 8.50 13.14
N ILE A 211 -3.16 9.55 13.56
CA ILE A 211 -3.80 10.66 14.29
C ILE A 211 -4.80 11.38 13.39
N ALA A 212 -4.43 11.66 12.14
CA ALA A 212 -5.31 12.33 11.18
C ALA A 212 -6.58 11.51 10.90
N SER A 213 -6.48 10.18 10.77
CA SER A 213 -7.65 9.32 10.56
C SER A 213 -8.56 9.31 11.79
N GLY A 214 -8.01 9.18 13.00
CA GLY A 214 -8.78 9.28 14.25
C GLY A 214 -9.51 10.62 14.41
N MET A 215 -8.82 11.73 14.10
CA MET A 215 -9.41 13.07 14.07
C MET A 215 -10.52 13.17 13.02
N PHE A 216 -10.32 12.61 11.83
CA PHE A 216 -11.32 12.61 10.77
C PHE A 216 -12.58 11.84 11.17
N THR A 217 -12.44 10.67 11.82
CA THR A 217 -13.57 9.90 12.35
C THR A 217 -14.34 10.69 13.41
N LEU A 218 -13.64 11.35 14.33
CA LEU A 218 -14.26 12.21 15.35
C LEU A 218 -15.02 13.39 14.72
N LEU A 219 -14.43 14.02 13.70
CA LEU A 219 -15.05 15.13 12.99
C LEU A 219 -16.32 14.68 12.27
N MET A 220 -16.26 13.58 11.52
CA MET A 220 -17.43 13.01 10.82
C MET A 220 -18.56 12.62 11.78
N ALA A 221 -18.20 12.00 12.90
CA ALA A 221 -19.14 11.67 13.96
C ALA A 221 -19.83 12.92 14.55
N CYS A 222 -19.03 13.94 14.87
CA CYS A 222 -19.53 15.20 15.42
C CYS A 222 -20.50 15.89 14.45
N LEU A 223 -20.16 15.95 13.16
CA LEU A 223 -21.02 16.50 12.12
C LEU A 223 -22.35 15.74 12.01
N THR A 224 -22.30 14.41 12.01
CA THR A 224 -23.49 13.55 11.85
C THR A 224 -24.46 13.71 13.02
N VAL A 225 -23.94 13.72 14.26
CA VAL A 225 -24.76 13.88 15.47
C VAL A 225 -25.32 15.30 15.56
N SER A 226 -24.48 16.31 15.29
CA SER A 226 -24.93 17.72 15.30
C SER A 226 -26.06 17.93 14.30
N TYR A 227 -25.95 17.39 13.09
CA TYR A 227 -27.01 17.46 12.07
C TYR A 227 -28.31 16.78 12.52
N LYS A 228 -28.22 15.58 13.11
CA LYS A 228 -29.37 14.84 13.66
C LYS A 228 -30.09 15.62 14.76
N ILE A 229 -29.34 16.17 15.72
CA ILE A 229 -29.91 16.90 16.84
C ILE A 229 -30.55 18.20 16.34
N PHE A 230 -29.91 18.94 15.44
CA PHE A 230 -30.51 20.13 14.82
C PHE A 230 -31.85 19.81 14.15
N ARG A 231 -31.90 18.72 13.38
CA ARG A 231 -33.11 18.30 12.69
C ARG A 231 -34.23 17.89 13.67
N VAL A 232 -33.90 17.21 14.77
CA VAL A 232 -34.87 16.79 15.79
C VAL A 232 -35.32 17.97 16.67
N ALA A 233 -34.40 18.88 17.01
CA ALA A 233 -34.65 20.07 17.82
C ALA A 233 -35.63 21.06 17.17
N GLY A 234 -35.60 21.14 15.84
CA GLY A 234 -36.51 21.96 15.02
C GLY A 234 -37.93 21.38 14.85
N ILE A 235 -38.18 20.14 15.29
CA ILE A 235 -39.53 19.57 15.27
C ILE A 235 -40.33 20.19 16.43
N ASN A 236 -41.52 20.70 16.10
CA ASN A 236 -42.41 21.34 17.07
C ASN A 236 -42.82 20.31 18.15
N PRO A 237 -42.51 20.55 19.44
CA PRO A 237 -42.73 19.58 20.52
C PRO A 237 -44.21 19.26 20.74
N VAL A 238 -45.11 20.14 20.27
CA VAL A 238 -46.56 19.95 20.28
C VAL A 238 -47.00 18.72 19.48
N TRP A 239 -46.26 18.33 18.43
CA TRP A 239 -46.56 17.13 17.65
C TRP A 239 -46.05 15.83 18.30
N ILE A 240 -45.04 15.94 19.17
CA ILE A 240 -44.46 14.80 19.90
C ILE A 240 -45.35 14.36 21.06
N LEU A 241 -46.09 15.30 21.66
CA LEU A 241 -47.05 15.03 22.74
C LEU A 241 -48.48 14.73 22.25
N ARG A 242 -48.80 15.07 20.99
CA ARG A 242 -50.15 14.86 20.42
C ARG A 242 -50.32 13.53 19.68
N ASN A 243 -49.25 12.77 19.51
CA ASN A 243 -49.28 11.43 18.91
C ASN A 243 -49.29 10.30 19.96
N GLU A 244 -49.70 10.61 21.20
CA GLU A 244 -50.42 9.62 22.01
C GLU A 244 -51.90 9.66 21.63
#